data_AF-A0AAD2JG24-F1
#
_entry.id   AF-A0AAD2JG24-F1
#
_cell.length_a   1.000
_cell.length_b   1.000
_cell.length_c   1.000
_cell.angle_alpha   90.00
_cell.angle_beta   90.00
_cell.angle_gamma   90.00
#
_symmetry.space_group_name_H-M   'P 1'
#
loop_
_entity.id
_entity.type
_entity.pdbx_description
1 polymer ?
#
loop_
_entity_poly.entity_id
_entity_poly.type
_entity_poly.pdbx_seq_one_letter_code
_entity_poly.pdbx_strand_id
1 'polypeptide(L)'
;MAPANQLPAGRDHRVWRPCRNPVVKGVARCPDCEAALIVCPNPDIRIALAQEPDQTIELLEAMTTDPDHRVASAAEHALARLDSLEPPHRPATTPTDDDLWS
;
A
#
# COMPACT_ATOMS: atom_id res chain seq x y z
N MET A 1 -23.49 5.27 9.39
CA MET A 1 -22.32 5.89 8.72
C MET A 1 -21.61 6.78 9.73
N ALA A 2 -20.36 6.47 10.06
CA ALA A 2 -19.51 7.35 10.85
C ALA A 2 -19.05 8.55 10.00
N PRO A 3 -19.10 9.80 10.50
CA PRO A 3 -18.60 10.96 9.75
C PRO A 3 -17.10 10.83 9.41
N ALA A 4 -16.69 11.41 8.29
CA ALA A 4 -15.35 11.31 7.69
C ALA A 4 -14.17 11.76 8.57
N ASN A 5 -14.43 12.26 9.79
CA ASN A 5 -13.43 12.74 10.74
C ASN A 5 -13.33 11.87 12.01
N GLN A 6 -13.97 10.69 12.02
CA GLN A 6 -13.83 9.77 13.15
C GLN A 6 -12.58 8.91 13.03
N LEU A 7 -12.04 8.52 14.16
CA LEU A 7 -10.93 7.58 14.23
C LEU A 7 -11.41 6.17 13.86
N PRO A 8 -10.50 5.25 13.53
CA PRO A 8 -10.86 3.85 13.27
C PRO A 8 -11.68 3.27 14.42
N ALA A 9 -12.60 2.36 14.10
CA ALA A 9 -13.47 1.72 15.08
C ALA A 9 -12.66 1.13 16.26
N GLY A 10 -13.01 1.51 17.49
CA GLY A 10 -12.28 1.12 18.70
C GLY A 10 -11.18 2.10 19.15
N ARG A 11 -10.89 3.17 18.40
CA ARG A 11 -9.98 4.24 18.84
C ARG A 11 -10.76 5.48 19.27
N ASP A 12 -10.64 5.83 20.55
CA ASP A 12 -11.13 7.10 21.09
C ASP A 12 -10.10 8.21 20.79
N HIS A 13 -10.56 9.42 20.43
CA HIS A 13 -9.72 10.62 20.28
C HIS A 13 -8.96 10.99 21.56
N ARG A 14 -9.41 10.49 22.71
CA ARG A 14 -8.71 10.64 23.99
C ARG A 14 -7.49 9.72 24.12
N VAL A 15 -7.51 8.57 23.45
CA VAL A 15 -6.48 7.52 23.52
C VAL A 15 -5.56 7.57 22.30
N TRP A 16 -6.09 7.95 21.13
CA TRP A 16 -5.29 8.19 19.94
C TRP A 16 -4.37 9.39 20.18
N ARG A 17 -3.07 9.11 20.16
CA ARG A 17 -2.01 10.13 20.22
C ARG A 17 -1.38 10.18 18.84
N PRO A 18 -1.11 11.37 18.28
CA PRO A 18 -0.20 11.48 17.15
C PRO A 18 1.09 10.75 17.49
N CYS A 19 1.55 9.88 16.61
CA CYS A 19 2.88 9.31 16.79
C CYS A 19 3.88 10.46 16.83
N ARG A 20 4.76 10.43 17.83
CA ARG A 20 5.80 11.45 17.99
C ARG A 20 7.05 11.14 17.19
N ASN A 21 7.06 10.03 16.45
CA ASN A 21 8.17 9.72 15.56
C ASN A 21 8.17 10.71 14.39
N PRO A 22 9.31 11.35 14.11
CA PRO A 22 9.42 12.27 13.00
C PRO A 22 9.18 11.52 11.69
N VAL A 23 8.21 12.00 10.88
CA VAL A 23 8.05 11.56 9.50
C VAL A 23 9.08 12.33 8.67
N VAL A 24 10.27 11.74 8.54
CA VAL A 24 11.32 12.26 7.66
C VAL A 24 11.04 11.76 6.25
N LYS A 25 11.25 12.61 5.23
CA LYS A 25 11.09 12.21 3.83
C LYS A 25 11.95 10.97 3.54
N GLY A 26 11.36 9.93 2.96
CA GLY A 26 12.04 8.67 2.64
C GLY A 26 12.25 7.74 3.85
N VAL A 27 11.70 8.05 5.02
CA VAL A 27 11.70 7.16 6.18
C VAL A 27 10.32 6.54 6.34
N ALA A 28 10.30 5.21 6.43
CA ALA A 28 9.07 4.46 6.66
C ALA A 28 8.38 4.91 7.96
N ARG A 29 7.04 4.97 7.93
CA ARG A 29 6.23 5.28 9.11
C ARG A 29 6.34 4.13 10.11
N CYS A 30 6.08 4.38 11.39
CA CYS A 30 5.97 3.27 12.33
C CYS A 30 4.71 2.42 12.02
N PRO A 31 4.71 1.13 12.37
CA PRO A 31 3.61 0.21 12.06
C PRO A 31 2.24 0.69 12.58
N ASP A 32 2.20 1.32 13.77
CA ASP A 32 0.95 1.83 14.35
C ASP A 32 0.31 2.96 13.53
N CYS A 33 1.14 3.82 12.93
CA CYS A 33 0.68 4.91 12.07
C CYS A 33 0.20 4.38 10.74
N GLU A 34 0.94 3.46 10.14
CA GLU A 34 0.56 2.81 8.89
C GLU A 34 -0.78 2.08 9.05
N ALA A 35 -0.92 1.26 10.10
CA ALA A 35 -2.17 0.60 10.42
C ALA A 35 -3.33 1.60 10.59
N ALA A 36 -3.09 2.74 11.27
CA ALA A 36 -4.13 3.75 11.47
C ALA A 36 -4.58 4.43 10.16
N LEU A 37 -3.68 4.61 9.19
CA LEU A 37 -4.02 5.16 7.87
C LEU A 37 -4.83 4.17 7.04
N ILE A 38 -4.46 2.88 7.06
CA ILE A 38 -5.17 1.81 6.34
C ILE A 38 -6.64 1.74 6.76
N VAL A 39 -6.92 1.84 8.07
CA VAL A 39 -8.30 1.76 8.59
C VAL A 39 -8.96 3.12 8.81
N CYS A 40 -8.36 4.21 8.31
CA CYS A 40 -8.94 5.54 8.42
C CYS A 40 -10.27 5.58 7.67
N PRO A 41 -11.38 6.03 8.27
CA PRO A 41 -12.68 6.03 7.57
C PRO A 41 -12.75 7.02 6.41
N ASN A 42 -11.86 8.02 6.35
CA ASN A 42 -11.79 8.94 5.24
C ASN A 42 -11.11 8.28 4.02
N PRO A 43 -11.83 8.04 2.91
CA PRO A 43 -11.25 7.42 1.72
C PRO A 43 -10.19 8.28 1.05
N ASP A 44 -10.24 9.62 1.16
CA ASP A 44 -9.24 10.49 0.53
C ASP A 44 -7.86 10.32 1.18
N ILE A 45 -7.83 10.03 2.49
CA ILE A 45 -6.59 9.68 3.21
C ILE A 45 -6.05 8.34 2.72
N ARG A 46 -6.93 7.35 2.50
CA ARG A 46 -6.54 6.04 1.99
C ARG A 46 -6.07 6.11 0.52
N ILE A 47 -6.69 6.95 -0.30
CA ILE A 47 -6.22 7.24 -1.67
C ILE A 47 -4.82 7.85 -1.63
N ALA A 48 -4.59 8.83 -0.76
CA ALA A 48 -3.27 9.44 -0.61
C ALA A 48 -2.22 8.41 -0.17
N LEU A 49 -2.55 7.54 0.79
CA LEU A 49 -1.71 6.41 1.22
C LEU A 49 -1.30 5.52 0.03
N ALA A 50 -2.25 5.09 -0.80
CA ALA A 50 -1.98 4.24 -1.97
C ALA A 50 -1.11 4.93 -3.04
N GLN A 51 -1.11 6.26 -3.08
CA GLN A 51 -0.36 7.05 -4.06
C GLN A 51 1.03 7.47 -3.60
N GLU A 52 1.37 7.21 -2.33
CA GLU A 52 2.69 7.52 -1.83
C GLU A 52 3.78 6.73 -2.56
N PRO A 53 4.97 7.33 -2.76
CA PRO A 53 6.11 6.58 -3.30
C PRO A 53 6.56 5.51 -2.31
N ASP A 54 7.20 4.47 -2.83
CA ASP A 54 7.83 3.40 -2.04
C ASP A 54 6.86 2.59 -1.15
N GLN A 55 5.57 2.60 -1.47
CA GLN A 55 4.61 1.68 -0.84
C GLN A 55 4.93 0.24 -1.22
N THR A 56 4.75 -0.68 -0.26
CA THR A 56 5.00 -2.09 -0.49
C THR A 56 3.93 -2.69 -1.39
N ILE A 57 4.32 -3.68 -2.20
CA ILE A 57 3.38 -4.45 -3.04
C ILE A 57 2.28 -5.07 -2.18
N GLU A 58 2.66 -5.68 -1.06
CA GLU A 58 1.75 -6.33 -0.10
C GLU A 58 0.67 -5.38 0.44
N LEU A 59 1.05 -4.12 0.73
CA LEU A 59 0.08 -3.12 1.18
C LEU A 59 -0.89 -2.75 0.06
N LEU A 60 -0.36 -2.48 -1.15
CA LEU A 60 -1.18 -2.07 -2.28
C LEU A 60 -2.13 -3.21 -2.71
N GLU A 61 -1.67 -4.46 -2.70
CA GLU A 61 -2.52 -5.64 -2.92
C GLU A 61 -3.67 -5.70 -1.92
N ALA A 62 -3.40 -5.51 -0.62
CA ALA A 62 -4.46 -5.46 0.39
C ALA A 62 -5.48 -4.34 0.11
N MET A 63 -5.01 -3.17 -0.31
CA MET A 63 -5.85 -2.00 -0.62
C MET A 63 -6.70 -2.18 -1.88
N THR A 64 -6.39 -3.13 -2.78
CA THR A 64 -7.28 -3.45 -3.93
C THR A 64 -8.64 -4.02 -3.49
N THR A 65 -8.72 -4.52 -2.25
CA THR A 65 -9.96 -5.04 -1.65
C THR A 65 -10.70 -4.01 -0.80
N ASP A 66 -10.29 -2.72 -0.83
CA ASP A 66 -10.93 -1.66 -0.05
C ASP A 66 -12.42 -1.50 -0.44
N PRO A 67 -13.32 -1.27 0.54
CA PRO A 67 -14.75 -1.08 0.25
C PRO A 67 -15.08 0.18 -0.56
N ASP A 68 -14.21 1.21 -0.58
CA ASP A 68 -14.36 2.36 -1.48
C ASP A 68 -13.63 2.08 -2.80
N HIS A 69 -14.41 1.97 -3.89
CA HIS A 69 -13.89 1.68 -5.24
C HIS A 69 -12.78 2.65 -5.70
N ARG A 70 -12.76 3.90 -5.22
CA ARG A 70 -11.73 4.87 -5.58
C ARG A 70 -10.39 4.53 -4.94
N VAL A 71 -10.42 3.99 -3.72
CA VAL A 71 -9.22 3.49 -3.02
C VAL A 71 -8.69 2.26 -3.74
N ALA A 72 -9.57 1.28 -4.03
CA ALA A 72 -9.20 0.08 -4.76
C ALA A 72 -8.57 0.41 -6.12
N SER A 73 -9.19 1.29 -6.90
CA SER A 73 -8.66 1.73 -8.19
C SER A 73 -7.32 2.49 -8.04
N ALA A 74 -7.14 3.31 -7.00
CA ALA A 74 -5.87 3.99 -6.76
C ALA A 74 -4.74 2.98 -6.47
N ALA A 75 -5.04 1.92 -5.72
CA ALA A 75 -4.09 0.85 -5.42
C ALA A 75 -3.73 0.02 -6.67
N GLU A 76 -4.71 -0.34 -7.50
CA GLU A 76 -4.48 -1.03 -8.79
C GLU A 76 -3.57 -0.21 -9.70
N HIS A 77 -3.82 1.11 -9.82
CA HIS A 77 -2.95 1.99 -10.61
C HIS A 77 -1.54 2.09 -10.01
N ALA A 78 -1.39 2.03 -8.69
CA ALA A 78 -0.09 2.03 -8.05
C ALA A 78 0.69 0.74 -8.34
N LEU A 79 0.03 -0.42 -8.24
CA LEU A 79 0.61 -1.72 -8.62
C LEU A 79 1.03 -1.74 -10.09
N ALA A 80 0.17 -1.28 -10.99
CA ALA A 80 0.49 -1.23 -12.42
C ALA A 80 1.70 -0.34 -12.72
N ARG A 81 1.88 0.76 -11.97
CA ARG A 81 3.09 1.60 -12.09
C ARG A 81 4.34 0.86 -11.62
N LEU A 82 4.27 0.09 -10.54
CA LEU A 82 5.40 -0.70 -10.05
C LEU A 82 5.80 -1.79 -11.07
N ASP A 83 4.82 -2.51 -11.60
CA ASP A 83 5.03 -3.54 -12.64
C ASP A 83 5.64 -2.95 -13.92
N SER A 84 5.17 -1.76 -14.33
CA SER A 84 5.72 -1.04 -15.49
C SER A 84 7.13 -0.49 -15.28
N LEU A 85 7.57 -0.33 -14.02
CA LEU A 85 8.92 0.14 -13.67
C LEU A 85 9.92 -1.02 -13.52
N GLU A 86 9.45 -2.25 -13.35
CA GLU A 86 10.32 -3.41 -13.46
C GLU A 86 10.73 -3.60 -14.93
N PRO A 87 12.03 -3.80 -15.23
CA PRO A 87 12.42 -4.29 -16.56
C PRO A 87 11.66 -5.59 -16.81
N PRO A 88 11.21 -5.87 -18.04
CA PRO A 88 10.47 -7.10 -18.31
C PRO A 88 11.26 -8.28 -17.78
N HIS A 89 10.69 -9.00 -16.81
CA HIS A 89 11.24 -10.26 -16.33
C HIS A 89 11.38 -11.15 -17.56
N ARG A 90 12.62 -11.32 -18.06
CA ARG A 90 12.89 -12.42 -18.96
C ARG A 90 12.55 -13.66 -18.15
N PRO A 91 11.55 -14.48 -18.55
CA PRO A 91 11.38 -15.76 -17.91
C PRO A 91 12.74 -16.45 -17.98
N ALA A 92 13.23 -16.93 -16.84
CA ALA A 92 14.45 -17.69 -16.80
C ALA A 92 14.32 -18.79 -17.86
N THR A 93 15.08 -18.66 -18.95
CA THR A 93 15.28 -19.76 -19.88
C THR A 93 15.98 -20.81 -19.05
N THR A 94 15.20 -21.71 -18.45
CA THR A 94 15.72 -23.02 -18.06
C THR A 94 16.37 -23.55 -19.33
N PRO A 95 17.68 -23.83 -19.34
CA PRO A 95 18.24 -24.64 -20.40
C PRO A 95 17.44 -25.94 -20.34
N THR A 96 16.64 -26.21 -21.37
CA THR A 96 16.13 -27.55 -21.57
C THR A 96 17.36 -28.45 -21.69
N ASP A 97 17.39 -29.57 -20.98
CA ASP A 97 18.50 -30.56 -21.00
C ASP A 97 18.84 -31.11 -22.40
N ASP A 98 18.13 -30.68 -23.46
CA ASP A 98 18.38 -31.05 -24.86
C ASP A 98 19.67 -30.46 -25.46
N ASP A 99 20.32 -29.48 -24.83
CA ASP A 99 21.61 -28.91 -25.30
C ASP A 99 22.85 -29.56 -24.64
N LEU A 100 22.71 -30.65 -23.87
CA LEU A 100 23.84 -31.34 -23.22
C LEU A 100 24.47 -32.47 -24.05
N TRP A 101 23.95 -32.76 -25.25
CA TRP A 101 24.57 -33.70 -26.19
C TRP A 101 24.64 -33.12 -27.61
N SER A 102 25.63 -32.25 -27.84
CA SER A 102 26.24 -32.03 -29.16
C SER A 102 27.73 -31.80 -29.03
#